data_AF-A0A6B3E9X8-F1
#
_entry.id   AF-A0A6B3E9X8-F1
#
_cell.length_a   1.000
_cell.length_b   1.000
_cell.length_c   1.000
_cell.angle_alpha   90.00
_cell.angle_beta   90.00
_cell.angle_gamma   90.00
#
_symmetry.space_group_name_H-M   'P 1'
#
loop_
_entity.id
_entity.type
_entity.pdbx_description
1 polymer ?
#
loop_
_entity_poly.entity_id
_entity_poly.type
_entity_poly.pdbx_seq_one_letter_code
_entity_poly.pdbx_strand_id
1 'polypeptide(L)' 'SGSSSSSGFSSSGSSSSRSAAAPTVVKSGRIVGFQSHRCIDIVDGNSASGTRLQLWDCSDEAWQKWTFYSDGSVRSV' A
#
# COMPACT_ATOMS: atom_id res chain seq x y z
N SER A 1 25.08 -46.30 -23.44
CA SER A 1 24.72 -44.90 -23.17
C SER A 1 23.53 -44.55 -24.06
N GLY A 2 22.30 -44.69 -23.54
CA GLY A 2 21.07 -44.64 -24.34
C GLY A 2 20.10 -43.57 -23.84
N SER A 3 19.87 -42.59 -24.71
CA SER A 3 18.69 -41.74 -24.92
C SER A 3 17.75 -41.45 -23.74
N SER A 4 17.81 -40.22 -23.22
CA SER A 4 16.67 -39.56 -22.59
C SER A 4 16.10 -38.53 -23.56
N SER A 5 15.01 -38.90 -24.22
CA SER A 5 14.12 -37.95 -24.90
C SER A 5 13.26 -37.29 -23.84
N SER A 6 13.36 -35.98 -23.69
CA SER A 6 12.39 -35.20 -22.92
C SER A 6 11.87 -34.08 -23.82
N SER A 7 10.66 -34.32 -24.30
CA SER A 7 9.81 -33.42 -25.06
C SER A 7 9.65 -32.07 -24.34
N GLY A 8 9.71 -31.01 -25.14
CA GLY A 8 9.65 -29.64 -24.66
C GLY A 8 8.29 -29.21 -24.11
N PHE A 9 8.33 -28.08 -23.43
CA PHE A 9 7.29 -27.07 -23.48
C PHE A 9 8.01 -25.72 -23.45
N SER A 10 8.03 -25.03 -24.59
CA SER A 10 8.42 -23.63 -24.63
C SER A 10 7.31 -22.84 -23.95
N SER A 11 7.45 -22.57 -22.66
CA SER A 11 6.65 -21.53 -22.02
C SER A 11 7.21 -20.18 -22.45
N SER A 12 6.87 -19.76 -23.68
CA SER A 12 6.69 -18.33 -23.94
C SER A 12 5.47 -17.89 -23.14
N GLY A 13 5.67 -17.77 -21.83
CA GLY A 13 4.78 -17.03 -20.97
C GLY A 13 4.95 -15.58 -21.37
N SER A 14 4.18 -15.13 -22.36
CA SER A 14 3.89 -13.72 -22.53
C SER A 14 3.21 -13.28 -21.24
N SER A 15 3.99 -12.92 -20.22
CA SER A 15 3.56 -12.05 -19.16
C SER A 15 3.13 -10.78 -19.87
N SER A 16 1.85 -10.74 -20.24
CA SER A 16 1.17 -9.49 -20.50
C SER A 16 1.21 -8.76 -19.17
N SER A 17 2.32 -8.08 -18.91
CA SER A 17 2.40 -6.98 -17.98
C SER A 17 1.43 -5.94 -18.52
N ARG A 18 0.14 -6.16 -18.27
CA ARG A 18 -0.80 -5.06 -18.15
C ARG A 18 -0.19 -4.22 -17.05
N SER A 19 0.50 -3.16 -17.46
CA SER A 19 0.80 -2.05 -16.56
C SER A 19 -0.55 -1.64 -16.02
N ALA A 20 -0.87 -2.10 -14.82
CA ALA A 20 -2.04 -1.63 -14.13
C ALA A 20 -1.85 -0.12 -14.04
N ALA A 21 -2.79 0.63 -14.61
CA ALA A 21 -2.77 2.08 -14.48
C ALA A 21 -2.62 2.42 -12.99
N ALA A 22 -1.79 3.42 -12.68
CA ALA A 22 -1.62 3.84 -11.30
C ALA A 22 -2.99 4.18 -10.70
N PRO A 23 -3.26 3.76 -9.46
CA PRO A 23 -4.53 4.05 -8.84
C PRO A 23 -4.67 5.57 -8.65
N THR A 24 -5.90 6.07 -8.79
CA THR A 24 -6.19 7.50 -8.62
C THR A 24 -6.50 7.82 -7.16
N VAL A 25 -6.27 9.07 -6.76
CA VAL A 25 -6.67 9.56 -5.45
C VAL A 25 -8.19 9.69 -5.39
N VAL A 26 -8.80 9.02 -4.41
CA VAL A 26 -10.24 9.10 -4.11
C VAL A 26 -10.51 10.18 -3.07
N LYS A 27 -9.69 10.22 -2.01
CA LYS A 27 -9.85 11.14 -0.90
C LYS A 27 -8.53 11.29 -0.15
N SER A 28 -8.28 12.48 0.40
CA SER A 28 -7.20 12.71 1.36
C SER A 28 -7.75 13.37 2.61
N GLY A 29 -7.13 13.07 3.76
CA GLY A 29 -7.47 13.70 5.03
C GLY A 29 -6.98 12.90 6.22
N ARG A 30 -7.38 13.34 7.41
CA ARG A 30 -7.17 12.57 8.64
C ARG A 30 -8.20 11.47 8.79
N ILE A 31 -7.81 10.38 9.43
CA ILE A 31 -8.73 9.34 9.90
C ILE A 31 -8.95 9.59 11.39
N VAL A 32 -10.14 10.08 11.75
CA VAL A 32 -10.51 10.42 13.14
C VAL A 32 -11.36 9.29 13.72
N GLY A 33 -10.92 8.72 14.83
CA GLY A 33 -11.68 7.72 15.57
C GLY A 33 -12.93 8.32 16.19
N PHE A 34 -14.09 7.73 15.92
CA PHE A 34 -15.38 8.25 16.40
C PHE A 34 -15.49 8.30 17.93
N GLN A 35 -15.00 7.28 18.64
CA GLN A 35 -15.12 7.21 20.10
C GLN A 35 -14.10 8.08 20.85
N SER A 36 -12.86 8.12 20.34
CA SER A 36 -11.77 8.83 21.02
C SER A 36 -11.62 10.27 20.56
N HIS A 37 -12.16 10.64 19.39
CA HIS A 37 -11.85 11.87 18.68
C HIS A 37 -10.34 12.06 18.37
N ARG A 38 -9.57 10.97 18.39
CA ARG A 38 -8.13 10.94 18.12
C ARG A 38 -7.86 10.47 16.70
N CYS A 39 -6.71 10.86 16.16
CA CYS A 39 -6.32 10.61 14.78
C CYS A 39 -5.40 9.38 14.67
N ILE A 40 -5.52 8.64 13.57
CA ILE A 40 -4.52 7.62 13.20
C ILE A 40 -3.21 8.32 12.82
N ASP A 41 -2.14 7.94 13.50
CA ASP A 41 -0.85 8.63 13.56
C ASP A 41 0.30 7.63 13.40
N ILE A 42 1.36 8.01 12.65
CA ILE A 42 2.61 7.23 12.59
C ILE A 42 3.49 7.64 13.77
N VAL A 43 3.85 6.68 14.63
CA VAL A 43 4.66 6.94 15.83
C VAL A 43 5.94 7.72 15.49
N ASP A 44 6.11 8.87 16.15
CA ASP A 44 7.23 9.81 16.00
C ASP A 44 7.46 10.32 14.56
N GLY A 45 6.45 10.21 13.68
CA GLY A 45 6.61 10.54 12.26
C GLY A 45 7.60 9.64 11.51
N ASN A 46 7.91 8.46 12.04
CA ASN A 46 8.95 7.60 11.50
C ASN A 46 8.51 6.85 10.24
N SER A 47 9.09 7.19 9.09
CA SER A 47 8.77 6.60 7.78
C SER A 47 9.39 5.22 7.52
N ALA A 48 10.09 4.62 8.49
CA ALA A 48 10.65 3.28 8.35
C ALA A 48 9.55 2.23 8.14
N SER A 49 9.82 1.23 7.28
CA SER A 49 8.88 0.14 7.07
C SER A 49 8.65 -0.64 8.37
N GLY A 50 7.39 -0.90 8.68
CA GLY A 50 7.00 -1.57 9.93
C GLY A 50 6.83 -0.64 11.13
N THR A 51 7.01 0.69 10.97
CA THR A 51 6.58 1.64 12.01
C THR A 51 5.11 1.41 12.35
N ARG A 52 4.83 1.36 13.66
CA ARG A 52 3.48 1.14 14.16
C ARG A 52 2.64 2.41 14.00
N LEU A 53 1.33 2.20 13.88
CA LEU A 53 0.36 3.28 14.01
C LEU A 53 -0.13 3.38 15.45
N GLN A 54 -0.55 4.57 15.84
CA GLN A 54 -1.16 4.88 17.12
C GLN A 54 -2.40 5.75 16.95
N LEU A 55 -3.20 5.86 18.02
CA LEU A 55 -4.18 6.92 18.17
C LEU A 55 -3.55 8.06 18.95
N TRP A 56 -3.41 9.22 18.30
CA TRP A 56 -2.83 10.41 18.89
C TRP A 56 -3.74 11.61 18.75
N ASP A 57 -3.45 12.66 19.51
CA ASP A 57 -4.22 13.91 19.42
C ASP A 57 -4.11 14.49 18.02
N CYS A 58 -5.23 14.94 17.49
CA CYS A 58 -5.30 15.39 16.11
C CYS A 58 -4.50 16.69 15.92
N SER A 59 -3.66 16.71 14.90
CA SER A 59 -2.83 17.84 14.48
C SER A 59 -2.84 17.97 12.95
N ASP A 60 -2.19 18.99 12.40
CA ASP A 60 -2.03 19.16 10.94
C ASP A 60 -0.73 18.54 10.39
N GLU A 61 -0.10 17.68 11.17
CA GLU A 61 1.17 17.03 10.83
C GLU A 61 1.01 16.00 9.72
N ALA A 62 2.10 15.77 8.96
CA ALA A 62 2.09 14.87 7.81
C ALA A 62 1.77 13.42 8.18
N TRP A 63 2.28 12.96 9.33
CA TRP A 63 2.10 11.58 9.81
C TRP A 63 0.68 11.25 10.31
N GLN A 64 -0.25 12.22 10.25
CA GLN A 64 -1.69 11.98 10.47
C GLN A 64 -2.54 12.10 9.20
N LYS A 65 -1.91 12.36 8.04
CA LYS A 65 -2.59 12.53 6.76
C LYS A 65 -2.50 11.25 5.94
N TRP A 66 -3.65 10.84 5.43
CA TRP A 66 -3.81 9.59 4.70
C TRP A 66 -4.50 9.87 3.36
N THR A 67 -4.04 9.18 2.32
CA THR A 67 -4.62 9.23 0.97
C THR A 67 -5.19 7.88 0.62
N PHE A 68 -6.48 7.88 0.28
CA PHE A 68 -7.25 6.74 -0.19
C PHE A 68 -7.17 6.68 -1.71
N TYR A 69 -6.86 5.50 -2.22
CA TYR A 69 -6.69 5.24 -3.64
C TYR A 69 -7.80 4.34 -4.19
N SER A 70 -8.01 4.41 -5.51
CA SER A 70 -9.05 3.64 -6.21
C SER A 70 -8.83 2.12 -6.19
N ASP A 71 -7.62 1.67 -5.85
CA ASP A 71 -7.27 0.26 -5.65
C ASP A 71 -7.59 -0.25 -4.23
N GLY A 72 -8.15 0.59 -3.37
CA GLY A 72 -8.43 0.28 -1.97
C GLY A 72 -7.24 0.47 -1.02
N SER A 73 -6.07 0.87 -1.53
CA SER A 73 -4.93 1.18 -0.66
C SER A 73 -5.14 2.51 0.07
N VAL A 74 -4.63 2.57 1.30
CA VAL A 74 -4.52 3.79 2.11
C VAL A 74 -3.05 4.01 2.39
N ARG A 75 -2.54 5.20 2.05
CA ARG A 75 -1.11 5.50 2.13
C ARG A 75 -0.90 6.76 2.94
N SER A 76 0.13 6.78 3.76
CA SER A 76 0.61 8.02 4.37
C SER A 76 1.07 8.98 3.27
N VAL A 77 0.87 10.27 3.47
CA VAL A 77 1.39 11.31 2.55
C VAL A 77 2.82 11.69 2.88
#